data_AF-A0A7Y9I3A3-F1
#
_entry.id   AF-A0A7Y9I3A3-F1
#
_cell.length_a   1.000
_cell.length_b   1.000
_cell.length_c   1.000
_cell.angle_alpha   90.00
_cell.angle_beta   90.00
_cell.angle_gamma   90.00
#
_symmetry.space_group_name_H-M   'P 1'
#
loop_
_entity.id
_entity.type
_entity.pdbx_description
1 polymer ?
#
loop_
_entity_poly.entity_id
_entity_poly.type
_entity_poly.pdbx_seq_one_letter_code
_entity_poly.pdbx_strand_id
1 'polypeptide(L)'
;MINAAGTPLRCVGDETLDLEPCPEGPVLVRGATMIIDEDDQAHPVLRPVVAVCRCGTSTQPPWCDGMHKLVQRRQRAAGADQTER
;
A
#
# COMPACT_ATOMS: atom_id res chain seq x y z
N MET A 1 3.73 6.94 -6.41
CA MET A 1 2.51 6.28 -5.86
C MET A 1 2.29 6.82 -4.46
N ILE A 2 1.10 7.26 -4.06
CA ILE A 2 0.91 7.81 -2.70
C ILE A 2 0.80 6.72 -1.64
N ASN A 3 1.53 6.84 -0.54
CA ASN A 3 1.39 6.01 0.65
C ASN A 3 0.20 6.47 1.52
N ALA A 4 0.10 5.80 2.65
CA ALA A 4 -0.69 6.14 3.84
C ALA A 4 -0.89 7.62 4.16
N ALA A 5 0.17 8.43 4.10
CA ALA A 5 0.19 9.83 4.48
C ALA A 5 -0.22 10.74 3.30
N GLY A 6 -0.56 10.18 2.14
CA GLY A 6 -0.71 10.91 0.89
C GLY A 6 0.63 11.26 0.24
N THR A 7 1.75 10.76 0.79
CA THR A 7 3.10 11.08 0.33
C THR A 7 3.53 10.12 -0.77
N PRO A 8 4.05 10.62 -1.91
CA PRO A 8 4.44 9.77 -3.01
C PRO A 8 5.68 8.91 -2.67
N LEU A 9 5.47 7.60 -2.52
CA LEU A 9 6.52 6.58 -2.66
C LEU A 9 7.12 6.63 -4.05
N ARG A 10 8.45 6.58 -4.08
CA ARG A 10 9.24 6.47 -5.31
C ARG A 10 9.61 5.00 -5.51
N CYS A 11 9.41 4.53 -6.73
CA CYS A 11 9.82 3.19 -7.13
C CYS A 11 11.02 3.28 -8.04
N VAL A 12 12.02 2.47 -7.76
CA VAL A 12 13.20 2.27 -8.59
C VAL A 12 13.14 0.83 -9.05
N GLY A 13 13.32 0.62 -10.35
CA GLY A 13 13.13 -0.68 -11.00
C GLY A 13 13.78 -0.72 -12.36
N ASP A 14 13.61 -1.85 -13.05
CA ASP A 14 14.05 -2.05 -14.42
C ASP A 14 13.04 -1.52 -15.45
N GLU A 15 13.31 -1.77 -16.74
CA GLU A 15 12.49 -1.31 -17.87
C GLU A 15 11.06 -1.90 -17.89
N THR A 16 10.76 -2.92 -17.09
CA THR A 16 9.46 -3.60 -17.01
C THR A 16 8.66 -3.29 -15.74
N LEU A 17 8.86 -2.10 -15.13
CA LEU A 17 8.13 -1.67 -13.94
C LEU A 17 6.60 -1.59 -14.19
N ASP A 18 5.84 -2.47 -13.53
CA ASP A 18 4.38 -2.54 -13.58
C ASP A 18 3.77 -2.25 -12.21
N LEU A 19 2.73 -1.41 -12.19
CA LEU A 19 2.06 -0.92 -10.99
C LEU A 19 0.55 -1.15 -11.09
N GLU A 20 0.06 -2.16 -10.38
CA GLU A 20 -1.34 -2.60 -10.43
C GLU A 20 -2.06 -2.26 -9.10
N PRO A 21 -2.90 -1.22 -9.06
CA PRO A 21 -3.65 -0.87 -7.86
C PRO A 21 -4.83 -1.82 -7.65
N CYS A 22 -4.85 -2.49 -6.51
CA CYS A 22 -5.99 -3.32 -6.11
C CYS A 22 -7.11 -2.45 -5.49
N PRO A 23 -8.39 -2.65 -5.85
CA PRO A 23 -9.52 -1.97 -5.22
C PRO A 23 -9.53 -2.19 -3.71
N GLU A 24 -9.57 -1.10 -2.94
CA GLU A 24 -9.47 -1.15 -1.47
C GLU A 24 -8.25 -1.97 -0.98
N GLY A 25 -7.23 -2.13 -1.80
CA GLY A 25 -6.12 -3.05 -1.54
C GLY A 25 -4.77 -2.36 -1.66
N PRO A 26 -3.67 -3.09 -1.53
CA PRO A 26 -2.35 -2.55 -1.83
C PRO A 26 -2.17 -2.25 -3.31
N VAL A 27 -1.06 -1.60 -3.66
CA VAL A 27 -0.56 -1.60 -5.04
C VAL A 27 0.41 -2.75 -5.21
N LEU A 28 0.17 -3.60 -6.21
CA LEU A 28 1.14 -4.62 -6.61
C LEU A 28 2.19 -3.96 -7.49
N VAL A 29 3.44 -4.18 -7.15
CA VAL A 29 4.60 -3.61 -7.85
C VAL A 29 5.43 -4.77 -8.39
N ARG A 30 5.69 -4.76 -9.70
CA ARG A 30 6.52 -5.77 -10.39
C ARG A 30 7.71 -5.09 -11.05
N GLY A 31 8.87 -5.75 -11.06
CA GLY A 31 10.08 -5.18 -11.66
C GLY A 31 10.71 -4.03 -10.85
N ALA A 32 10.29 -3.84 -9.59
CA ALA A 32 10.97 -2.93 -8.69
C ALA A 32 12.18 -3.61 -8.05
N THR A 33 13.27 -2.84 -7.90
CA THR A 33 14.47 -3.22 -7.14
C THR A 33 14.51 -2.50 -5.80
N MET A 34 13.86 -1.34 -5.69
CA MET A 34 13.84 -0.54 -4.46
C MET A 34 12.60 0.35 -4.38
N ILE A 35 12.08 0.49 -3.17
CA ILE A 35 11.02 1.44 -2.81
C ILE A 35 11.61 2.47 -1.85
N ILE A 36 11.46 3.75 -2.15
CA ILE A 36 11.88 4.84 -1.26
C ILE A 36 10.62 5.42 -0.64
N ASP A 37 10.61 5.51 0.69
CA ASP A 37 9.49 6.08 1.43
C ASP A 37 9.58 7.61 1.56
N GLU A 38 8.73 8.19 2.42
CA GLU A 38 8.65 9.63 2.63
C GLU A 38 9.79 10.20 3.47
N ASP A 39 10.47 9.34 4.25
CA ASP A 39 11.63 9.70 5.07
C ASP A 39 12.95 9.50 4.31
N ASP A 40 12.87 9.39 2.96
CA ASP A 40 13.97 9.02 2.07
C ASP A 40 14.64 7.68 2.44
N GLN A 41 13.94 6.80 3.18
CA GLN A 41 14.46 5.50 3.53
C GLN A 41 14.26 4.51 2.39
N ALA A 42 15.36 3.85 2.02
CA ALA A 42 15.42 2.86 0.96
C ALA A 42 15.04 1.46 1.46
N HIS A 43 14.02 0.87 0.85
CA HIS A 43 13.52 -0.47 1.12
C HIS A 43 13.83 -1.40 -0.07
N PRO A 44 14.78 -2.33 0.05
CA PRO A 44 15.14 -3.22 -1.05
C PRO A 44 14.03 -4.22 -1.37
N VAL A 45 13.76 -4.41 -2.66
CA VAL A 45 12.78 -5.38 -3.16
C VAL A 45 13.52 -6.66 -3.53
N LEU A 46 13.24 -7.73 -2.80
CA LEU A 46 13.90 -9.04 -3.00
C LEU A 46 13.02 -10.05 -3.74
N ARG A 47 11.80 -9.66 -4.12
CA ARG A 47 10.81 -10.52 -4.78
C ARG A 47 10.39 -9.91 -6.10
N PRO A 48 10.08 -10.72 -7.13
CA PRO A 48 9.61 -10.20 -8.42
C PRO A 48 8.34 -9.36 -8.33
N VAL A 49 7.52 -9.61 -7.30
CA VAL A 49 6.28 -8.89 -7.02
C VAL A 49 6.20 -8.58 -5.53
N VAL A 50 5.88 -7.34 -5.20
CA VAL A 50 5.65 -6.88 -3.82
C VAL A 50 4.36 -6.10 -3.72
N ALA A 51 3.74 -6.12 -2.55
CA ALA A 51 2.52 -5.38 -2.26
C ALA A 51 2.86 -4.16 -1.39
N VAL A 52 2.63 -2.96 -1.93
CA VAL A 52 2.89 -1.69 -1.26
C VAL A 52 1.61 -1.17 -0.60
N CYS A 53 1.73 -0.78 0.67
CA CYS A 53 0.63 -0.29 1.46
C CYS A 53 0.16 1.10 1.02
N ARG A 54 -1.15 1.23 0.79
CA ARG A 54 -1.82 2.53 0.55
C ARG A 54 -2.79 2.96 1.65
N CYS A 55 -3.00 2.10 2.66
CA CYS A 55 -4.08 2.27 3.64
C CYS A 55 -3.63 2.90 4.96
N GLY A 56 -2.32 3.03 5.19
CA GLY A 56 -1.75 3.65 6.39
C GLY A 56 -1.92 2.92 7.71
N THR A 57 -2.39 1.68 7.66
CA THR A 57 -2.59 0.88 8.88
C THR A 57 -1.66 -0.32 8.96
N SER A 58 -0.69 -0.40 8.05
CA SER A 58 0.27 -1.48 8.08
C SER A 58 1.25 -1.34 9.25
N THR A 59 1.58 -2.48 9.85
CA THR A 59 2.59 -2.60 10.88
C THR A 59 4.01 -2.76 10.32
N GLN A 60 4.14 -2.94 9.00
CA GLN A 60 5.43 -3.10 8.31
C GLN A 60 5.53 -2.17 7.08
N PRO A 61 5.39 -0.85 7.23
CA PRO A 61 5.54 0.08 6.11
C PRO A 61 6.93 -0.06 5.46
N PRO A 62 7.05 0.09 4.12
CA PRO A 62 6.01 0.46 3.15
C PRO A 62 5.17 -0.74 2.66
N TRP A 63 5.36 -1.94 3.21
CA TRP A 63 4.75 -3.17 2.74
C TRP A 63 3.31 -3.33 3.23
N CYS A 64 2.51 -4.07 2.47
CA CYS A 64 1.17 -4.46 2.91
C CYS A 64 1.20 -5.80 3.68
N ASP A 65 0.74 -5.76 4.92
CA ASP A 65 0.57 -6.90 5.84
C ASP A 65 -0.89 -7.39 5.97
N GLY A 66 -1.81 -6.80 5.19
CA GLY A 66 -3.22 -7.20 5.17
C GLY A 66 -4.13 -6.43 6.12
N MET A 67 -3.59 -5.49 6.91
CA MET A 67 -4.35 -4.64 7.84
C MET A 67 -5.52 -3.89 7.19
N HIS A 68 -5.41 -3.56 5.89
CA HIS A 68 -6.48 -2.93 5.10
C HIS A 68 -7.82 -3.68 5.20
N LYS A 69 -7.79 -5.02 5.21
CA LYS A 69 -9.02 -5.83 5.30
C LYS A 69 -9.71 -5.70 6.66
N LEU A 70 -8.93 -5.55 7.73
CA LEU A 70 -9.46 -5.40 9.08
C LEU A 70 -10.08 -4.01 9.26
N VAL A 71 -9.37 -2.98 8.80
CA VAL A 71 -9.80 -1.58 8.92
C VAL A 71 -11.05 -1.32 8.08
N GLN A 72 -11.12 -1.84 6.87
CA GLN A 72 -12.33 -1.74 6.04
C GLN A 72 -13.53 -2.45 6.64
N ARG A 73 -13.35 -3.65 7.21
CA ARG A 73 -14.44 -4.32 7.93
C ARG A 73 -14.98 -3.47 9.06
N ARG A 74 -14.10 -2.84 9.84
CA ARG A 74 -14.50 -1.92 10.92
C ARG A 74 -15.21 -0.67 10.38
N GLN A 75 -14.70 -0.08 9.31
CA GLN A 75 -15.32 1.10 8.67
C GLN A 75 -16.71 0.77 8.10
N ARG A 76 -16.87 -0.39 7.47
CA ARG A 76 -18.17 -0.86 6.95
C ARG A 76 -19.16 -1.17 8.07
N ALA A 77 -18.71 -1.76 9.18
CA ALA A 77 -19.55 -1.97 10.34
C ALA A 77 -19.99 -0.64 11.00
N ALA A 78 -19.08 0.33 11.13
CA ALA A 78 -19.39 1.65 11.65
C ALA A 78 -20.27 2.49 10.70
N GLY A 79 -20.19 2.26 9.39
CA GLY A 79 -21.05 2.91 8.40
C GLY A 79 -22.46 2.33 8.34
N ALA A 80 -22.63 1.04 8.64
CA ALA A 80 -23.95 0.40 8.68
C ALA A 80 -24.83 0.89 9.85
N ASP A 81 -24.22 1.38 10.93
CA ASP A 81 -24.88 1.98 12.09
C ASP A 81 -25.44 3.39 11.81
N GLN A 82 -25.03 4.03 10.70
CA GLN A 82 -25.38 5.42 10.39
C GLN A 82 -26.56 5.58 9.41
N THR A 83 -27.33 4.52 9.14
CA THR A 83 -28.46 4.56 8.18
C THR A 83 -29.84 4.80 8.85
N GLU A 84 -29.89 5.05 10.16
CA GLU A 84 -31.13 5.36 10.88
C GLU A 84 -31.17 6.84 11.33
N ARG A 85 -31.26 7.79 10.41
CA ARG A 85 -31.71 9.17 10.72
C ARG A 85 -32.32 9.92 9.56
#